data_AF-A0A2N6J4L5-F1
#
_entry.id   AF-A0A2N6J4L5-F1
#
_cell.length_a   1.000
_cell.length_b   1.000
_cell.length_c   1.000
_cell.angle_alpha   90.00
_cell.angle_beta   90.00
_cell.angle_gamma   90.00
#
_symmetry.space_group_name_H-M   'P 1'
#
loop_
_entity.id
_entity.type
_entity.pdbx_description
1 polymer ?
#
loop_
_entity_poly.entity_id
_entity_poly.type
_entity_poly.pdbx_seq_one_letter_code
_entity_poly.pdbx_strand_id
1 'polypeptide(L)' 'MSQEELAFRADISRTYLSEVERGDRNISVDNMEALAIALEMELPDLMRHTLLALPSEDSR' A
#
# COMPACT_ATOMS: atom_id res chain seq x y z
N MET A 1 -2.68 7.40 -11.24
CA MET A 1 -3.63 7.91 -10.23
C MET A 1 -2.91 8.96 -9.39
N SER A 2 -3.54 10.07 -9.03
CA SER A 2 -2.95 11.06 -8.11
C SER A 2 -3.15 10.62 -6.65
N GLN A 3 -2.35 11.16 -5.72
CA GLN A 3 -2.49 10.85 -4.30
C GLN A 3 -3.84 11.35 -3.73
N GLU A 4 -4.34 12.46 -4.27
CA GLU A 4 -5.67 12.99 -3.92
C GLU A 4 -6.80 12.08 -4.39
N GLU A 5 -6.70 11.57 -5.62
CA GLU A 5 -7.65 10.58 -6.17
C GLU A 5 -7.62 9.26 -5.39
N LEU A 6 -6.42 8.76 -5.05
CA LEU A 6 -6.28 7.52 -4.26
C LEU A 6 -6.87 7.69 -2.86
N ALA A 7 -6.56 8.79 -2.19
CA ALA A 7 -7.08 9.07 -0.86
C ALA A 7 -8.62 9.16 -0.87
N PHE A 8 -9.19 9.82 -1.89
CA PHE A 8 -10.64 9.88 -2.08
C PHE A 8 -11.24 8.48 -2.28
N ARG A 9 -10.65 7.64 -3.13
CA ARG A 9 -11.13 6.26 -3.37
C ARG A 9 -11.04 5.36 -2.14
N ALA A 10 -10.01 5.55 -1.32
CA ALA A 10 -9.77 4.77 -0.11
C ALA A 10 -10.50 5.34 1.13
N ASP A 11 -11.31 6.40 0.97
CA ASP A 11 -11.99 7.10 2.06
C ASP A 11 -11.05 7.54 3.20
N ILE A 12 -9.86 8.02 2.83
CA ILE A 12 -8.87 8.57 3.76
C ILE A 12 -8.44 9.98 3.37
N SER A 13 -7.84 10.70 4.32
CA SER A 13 -7.28 12.02 4.06
C SER A 13 -6.03 11.94 3.19
N ARG A 14 -5.93 12.82 2.18
CA ARG A 14 -4.71 12.98 1.37
C ARG A 14 -3.47 13.28 2.24
N THR A 15 -3.63 14.07 3.30
CA THR A 15 -2.54 14.37 4.24
C THR A 15 -2.10 13.12 4.99
N TYR A 16 -3.05 12.31 5.46
CA TYR A 16 -2.75 11.05 6.14
C TYR A 16 -2.03 10.06 5.23
N LEU A 17 -2.51 9.88 3.99
CA LEU A 17 -1.83 9.05 2.98
C LEU A 17 -0.38 9.52 2.75
N SER A 18 -0.18 10.84 2.66
CA SER A 18 1.14 11.44 2.48
C SER A 18 2.08 11.22 3.68
N GLU A 19 1.56 11.26 4.91
CA GLU A 19 2.31 10.94 6.13
C GLU A 19 2.68 9.45 6.19
N VAL A 20 1.77 8.56 5.78
CA VAL A 20 2.03 7.11 5.72
C VAL A 20 3.13 6.78 4.72
N GLU A 21 3.07 7.32 3.50
CA GLU A 21 4.08 7.05 2.46
C GLU A 21 5.50 7.52 2.86
N ARG A 22 5.60 8.58 3.69
CA ARG A 22 6.88 9.06 4.23
C ARG A 22 7.36 8.29 5.46
N GLY A 23 6.51 7.43 6.04
CA GLY A 23 6.79 6.74 7.30
C GLY A 23 6.63 7.63 8.54
N ASP A 24 5.99 8.80 8.42
CA ASP A 24 5.71 9.71 9.53
C ASP A 24 4.55 9.20 10.42
N ARG A 25 3.73 8.30 9.88
CA ARG A 25 2.57 7.70 10.56
C ARG A 25 2.49 6.21 10.31
N ASN A 26 2.13 5.46 11.35
CA ASN A 26 1.76 4.07 11.24
C ASN A 26 0.35 3.94 10.64
N ILE A 27 0.20 3.06 9.66
CA ILE A 27 -1.08 2.73 9.04
C ILE A 27 -1.78 1.58 9.79
N SER A 28 -3.11 1.65 9.94
CA SER A 28 -3.92 0.54 10.46
C SER A 28 -4.14 -0.51 9.39
N VAL A 29 -4.48 -1.74 9.79
CA VAL A 29 -4.83 -2.81 8.83
C VAL A 29 -6.03 -2.43 7.98
N ASP A 30 -7.06 -1.83 8.58
CA ASP A 30 -8.26 -1.38 7.88
C ASP A 30 -7.93 -0.37 6.77
N ASN A 31 -7.01 0.57 7.02
CA ASN A 31 -6.59 1.55 6.02
C ASN A 31 -5.70 0.93 4.93
N MET A 32 -4.91 -0.10 5.25
CA MET A 32 -4.20 -0.86 4.23
C MET A 32 -5.17 -1.63 3.32
N GLU A 33 -6.23 -2.21 3.88
CA GLU A 33 -7.29 -2.87 3.11
C GLU A 33 -8.04 -1.86 2.21
N ALA A 34 -8.41 -0.69 2.74
CA ALA A 34 -9.04 0.37 1.96
C ALA A 34 -8.16 0.83 0.78
N LEU A 35 -6.85 0.95 0.99
CA LEU A 35 -5.89 1.25 -0.09
C LEU A 35 -5.81 0.13 -1.12
N ALA A 36 -5.76 -1.13 -0.69
CA ALA A 36 -5.72 -2.28 -1.60
C ALA A 36 -6.97 -2.34 -2.48
N ILE A 37 -8.16 -2.14 -1.89
CA ILE A 37 -9.44 -2.06 -2.62
C ILE A 37 -9.43 -0.89 -3.62
N ALA A 38 -9.00 0.30 -3.20
CA ALA A 38 -8.91 1.48 -4.06
C ALA A 38 -7.92 1.33 -5.23
N LEU A 39 -6.91 0.47 -5.05
CA LEU A 39 -5.90 0.10 -6.05
C LEU A 39 -6.28 -1.13 -6.88
N GLU A 40 -7.44 -1.73 -6.62
CA GLU A 40 -7.93 -2.93 -7.30
C GLU A 40 -6.96 -4.12 -7.19
N MET A 41 -6.38 -4.33 -6.01
CA MET A 41 -5.45 -5.43 -5.74
C MET A 41 -5.69 -6.08 -4.37
N GLU A 42 -5.10 -7.27 -4.20
CA GLU A 42 -5.14 -7.99 -2.93
C GLU A 42 -4.19 -7.34 -1.91
N LEU A 43 -4.60 -7.30 -0.64
CA LEU A 43 -3.81 -6.71 0.45
C LEU A 43 -2.37 -7.26 0.57
N PRO A 44 -2.10 -8.57 0.39
CA PRO A 44 -0.73 -9.07 0.40
C PRO A 44 0.14 -8.49 -0.72
N ASP A 45 -0.44 -8.15 -1.87
CA ASP A 45 0.31 -7.56 -2.98
C ASP A 45 0.63 -6.08 -2.74
N LEU A 46 -0.20 -5.35 -1.97
CA LEU A 46 0.11 -4.00 -1.50
C LEU A 46 1.40 -3.98 -0.66
N MET A 47 1.64 -5.04 0.11
CA MET A 47 2.82 -5.19 0.98
C MET A 47 4.00 -5.90 0.29
N ARG A 48 3.84 -6.34 -0.95
CA ARG A 48 4.87 -7.07 -1.69
C ARG A 48 6.00 -6.13 -2.09
N HIS A 49 7.12 -6.24 -1.39
CA HIS A 49 8.30 -5.46 -1.69
C HIS A 49 9.23 -6.21 -2.67
N THR A 50 9.47 -5.64 -3.86
CA THR A 50 10.32 -6.25 -4.90
C THR A 50 11.76 -6.50 -4.44
N LEU A 51 12.29 -5.74 -3.46
CA LEU A 51 13.65 -5.98 -2.94
C LEU A 51 13.74 -7.21 -2.02
N LEU A 52 12.61 -7.81 -1.59
CA LEU A 52 12.57 -9.07 -0.85
C LEU A 52 12.28 -10.28 -1.74
N ALA A 53 12.09 -10.08 -3.05
CA ALA A 53 12.19 -11.16 -4.03
C ALA A 53 13.67 -11.54 -4.16
N LEU A 54 14.24 -12.14 -3.10
CA LEU A 54 15.44 -12.95 -3.24
C LEU A 54 15.16 -13.92 -4.40
N PRO A 55 16.12 -14.13 -5.32
CA PRO A 55 15.98 -15.18 -6.32
C PRO A 55 15.60 -16.44 -5.56
N SER A 56 14.42 -16.97 -5.85
CA SER A 56 13.99 -18.24 -5.29
C SER A 56 15.14 -19.22 -5.51
N GLU A 57 15.60 -19.85 -4.43
CA GLU A 57 16.56 -20.96 -4.45
C GLU A 57 15.92 -22.21 -5.10
N ASP A 58 15.23 -22.02 -6.22
CA ASP A 58 14.79 -23.03 -7.16
C ASP A 58 15.76 -23.01 -8.35
N SER A 59 17.02 -23.28 -8.03
CA SER A 59 17.95 -23.91 -8.95
C SER A 59 18.60 -25.06 -8.20
N ARG A 60 17.78 -26.09 -7.96
CA ARG A 60 18.26 -27.47 -7.86
C ARG A 60 18.48 -28.02 -9.27
#